data_AF-A0A914Y619-F1
#
_entry.id   AF-A0A914Y619-F1
#
_cell.length_a   1.000
_cell.length_b   1.000
_cell.length_c   1.000
_cell.angle_alpha   90.00
_cell.angle_beta   90.00
_cell.angle_gamma   90.00
#
_symmetry.space_group_name_H-M   'P 1'
#
loop_
_entity.id
_entity.type
_entity.pdbx_description
1 polymer ?
#
loop_
_entity_poly.entity_id
_entity_poly.type
_entity_poly.pdbx_seq_one_letter_code
_entity_poly.pdbx_strand_id
1 'polypeptide(L)'
;MWPDERVVEQIVGSESRLFIILYKELYYRDLYTRMSLKFLSQHNQSPVNLKLPEIWLWDIIDEFVYQFQAFCLYKANPGKRSAEELEDLVEIENTQNAWNIYPVLNIL
;
A
#
# COMPACT_ATOMS: atom_id res chain seq x y z
N MET A 1 10.66 -11.96 -14.38
CA MET A 1 9.44 -12.76 -14.12
C MET A 1 9.26 -12.76 -12.62
N TRP A 2 8.05 -12.59 -12.11
CA TRP A 2 7.82 -12.58 -10.67
C TRP A 2 8.25 -13.93 -10.06
N PRO A 3 8.96 -13.93 -8.91
CA PRO A 3 9.33 -15.14 -8.20
C PRO A 3 8.13 -16.01 -7.78
N ASP A 4 8.36 -17.31 -7.55
CA ASP A 4 7.33 -18.18 -6.99
C ASP A 4 6.98 -17.74 -5.58
N GLU A 5 5.69 -17.81 -5.24
CA GLU A 5 5.17 -17.43 -3.92
C GLU A 5 5.94 -18.09 -2.77
N ARG A 6 6.31 -19.37 -2.91
CA ARG A 6 6.99 -20.12 -1.85
C ARG A 6 8.38 -19.57 -1.56
N VAL A 7 9.05 -19.05 -2.59
CA VAL A 7 10.38 -18.42 -2.45
C VAL A 7 10.24 -17.09 -1.72
N VAL A 8 9.19 -16.32 -2.05
CA VAL A 8 8.91 -15.04 -1.39
C VAL A 8 8.50 -15.25 0.06
N GLU A 9 7.68 -16.26 0.34
CA GLU A 9 7.24 -16.63 1.69
C GLU A 9 8.41 -17.07 2.58
N GLN A 10 9.40 -17.77 2.02
CA GLN A 10 10.63 -18.13 2.74
C GLN A 10 11.50 -16.92 3.12
N ILE A 11 11.45 -15.83 2.34
CA ILE A 11 12.24 -14.62 2.59
C ILE A 11 11.53 -13.69 3.58
N VAL A 12 10.21 -13.56 3.44
CA VAL A 12 9.40 -12.60 4.22
C VAL A 12 8.91 -13.21 5.54
N GLY A 13 8.99 -14.54 5.69
CA GLY A 13 8.57 -15.27 6.87
C GLY A 13 7.08 -15.60 6.87
N SER A 14 6.73 -16.74 7.48
CA SER A 14 5.36 -17.28 7.54
C SER A 14 4.36 -16.43 8.34
N GLU A 15 4.85 -15.47 9.13
CA GLU A 15 4.02 -14.49 9.86
C GLU A 15 3.41 -13.43 8.93
N SER A 16 3.95 -13.26 7.72
CA SER A 16 3.62 -12.15 6.82
C SER A 16 2.55 -12.52 5.78
N ARG A 17 1.45 -13.15 6.22
CA ARG A 17 0.36 -13.61 5.35
C ARG A 17 -0.24 -12.47 4.50
N LEU A 18 -0.35 -11.27 5.06
CA LEU A 18 -0.85 -10.08 4.34
C LEU A 18 0.07 -9.69 3.18
N PHE A 19 1.38 -9.77 3.36
CA PHE A 19 2.34 -9.49 2.31
C PHE A 19 2.18 -10.46 1.14
N ILE A 20 2.00 -11.74 1.43
CA ILE A 20 1.82 -12.78 0.40
C ILE A 20 0.51 -12.60 -0.38
N ILE A 21 -0.57 -12.18 0.29
CA ILE A 21 -1.84 -11.84 -0.37
C ILE A 21 -1.65 -10.65 -1.32
N LEU A 22 -1.01 -9.58 -0.87
CA LEU A 22 -0.74 -8.39 -1.70
C LEU A 22 0.21 -8.70 -2.87
N TYR A 23 1.23 -9.52 -2.63
CA TYR A 23 2.15 -10.01 -3.65
C TYR A 23 1.40 -10.76 -4.76
N LYS A 24 0.46 -11.64 -4.40
CA LYS A 24 -0.38 -12.37 -5.34
C LYS A 24 -1.28 -11.46 -6.16
N GLU A 25 -1.92 -10.48 -5.53
CA GLU A 25 -2.77 -9.50 -6.23
C GLU A 25 -1.98 -8.72 -7.28
N LEU A 26 -0.77 -8.25 -6.94
CA LEU A 26 0.10 -7.55 -7.89
C LEU A 26 0.61 -8.47 -9.00
N TYR A 27 0.99 -9.70 -8.66
CA TYR A 27 1.41 -10.72 -9.62
C TYR A 27 0.32 -11.00 -10.66
N TYR A 28 -0.90 -11.29 -10.22
CA TYR A 28 -2.01 -11.57 -11.13
C TYR A 28 -2.34 -10.34 -11.98
N ARG A 29 -2.32 -9.14 -11.42
CA ARG A 29 -2.54 -7.89 -12.17
C ARG A 29 -1.51 -7.69 -13.29
N ASP A 30 -0.23 -7.94 -13.02
CA ASP A 30 0.83 -7.87 -14.04
C ASP A 30 0.65 -8.99 -15.09
N LEU A 31 0.29 -10.20 -14.67
CA LEU A 31 0.04 -11.32 -15.58
C LEU A 31 -1.13 -11.07 -16.53
N TYR A 32 -2.26 -10.56 -16.01
CA TYR A 32 -3.41 -10.13 -16.81
C TYR A 32 -3.04 -8.96 -17.73
N THR A 33 -2.25 -8.00 -17.26
CA THR A 33 -1.78 -6.88 -18.08
C THR A 33 -0.91 -7.38 -19.23
N ARG A 34 0.02 -8.29 -18.99
CA ARG A 34 0.87 -8.89 -20.03
C ARG A 34 0.06 -9.75 -21.00
N MET A 35 -0.95 -10.48 -20.52
CA MET A 35 -1.80 -11.30 -21.37
C MET A 35 -2.70 -10.43 -22.25
N SER A 36 -3.29 -9.38 -21.67
CA SER A 36 -4.04 -8.35 -22.38
C SER A 36 -3.16 -7.62 -23.40
N LEU A 37 -1.97 -7.17 -22.99
CA LEU A 37 -1.01 -6.53 -23.89
C LEU A 37 -0.53 -7.45 -25.01
N LYS A 38 -0.35 -8.76 -24.77
CA LYS A 38 -0.03 -9.72 -25.84
C LYS A 38 -1.19 -9.88 -26.83
N PHE A 39 -2.42 -9.92 -26.33
CA PHE A 39 -3.64 -9.96 -27.15
C PHE A 39 -3.79 -8.67 -27.97
N LEU A 40 -3.52 -7.52 -27.36
CA LEU A 40 -3.60 -6.20 -27.98
C LEU A 40 -2.40 -5.89 -28.88
N SER A 41 -1.23 -6.50 -28.65
CA SER A 41 -0.06 -6.38 -29.54
C SER A 41 -0.25 -7.15 -30.84
N GLN A 42 -1.15 -8.13 -30.90
CA GLN A 42 -1.59 -8.74 -32.15
C GLN A 42 -2.56 -7.83 -32.94
N HIS A 43 -3.18 -6.86 -32.28
CA HIS A 43 -4.14 -5.91 -32.87
C HIS A 43 -3.72 -4.47 -32.58
N ASN A 44 -2.73 -3.96 -33.33
CA ASN A 44 -2.18 -2.58 -33.33
C ASN A 44 -3.17 -1.46 -32.94
N GLN A 45 -3.44 -1.26 -31.64
CA GLN A 45 -4.23 -0.14 -31.14
C GLN A 45 -3.49 0.47 -29.93
N SER A 46 -3.25 1.77 -30.06
CA SER A 46 -2.65 2.77 -29.16
C SER A 46 -2.56 2.45 -27.66
N PRO A 47 -1.58 3.01 -26.91
CA PRO A 47 -1.39 2.73 -25.49
C PRO A 47 -2.71 2.83 -24.73
N VAL A 48 -3.10 1.71 -24.11
CA VAL A 48 -4.36 1.58 -23.39
C VAL A 48 -4.43 2.70 -22.36
N ASN A 49 -5.49 3.52 -22.46
CA ASN A 49 -5.78 4.56 -21.49
C ASN A 49 -6.26 3.87 -20.19
N LEU A 50 -5.32 3.44 -19.37
CA LEU A 50 -5.56 2.82 -18.08
C LEU A 50 -6.08 3.89 -17.12
N LYS A 51 -7.40 4.00 -17.00
CA LYS A 51 -8.04 4.73 -15.91
C LYS A 51 -8.30 3.75 -14.77
N LEU A 52 -7.76 4.09 -13.60
CA LEU A 52 -8.06 3.38 -12.37
C LEU A 52 -9.59 3.47 -12.14
N PRO A 53 -10.29 2.35 -11.85
CA PRO A 53 -11.71 2.40 -11.54
C PRO A 53 -11.97 3.36 -10.38
N GLU A 54 -13.01 4.19 -10.47
CA GLU A 54 -13.32 5.21 -9.47
C GLU A 54 -13.51 4.60 -8.07
N ILE A 55 -14.09 3.40 -7.98
CA ILE A 55 -14.29 2.68 -6.72
C ILE A 55 -12.97 2.42 -6.00
N TRP A 56 -11.91 2.06 -6.73
CA TRP A 56 -10.61 1.80 -6.12
C TRP A 56 -9.92 3.07 -5.65
N LEU A 57 -10.18 4.20 -6.32
CA LEU A 57 -9.77 5.51 -5.81
C LEU A 57 -10.45 5.79 -4.48
N TRP A 58 -11.76 5.59 -4.39
CA TRP A 58 -12.51 5.76 -3.15
C TRP A 58 -12.01 4.83 -2.03
N ASP A 59 -11.78 3.56 -2.33
CA ASP A 59 -11.24 2.60 -1.35
C ASP A 59 -9.85 3.05 -0.82
N ILE A 60 -8.98 3.56 -1.70
CA ILE A 60 -7.66 4.07 -1.31
C ILE A 60 -7.77 5.34 -0.46
N ILE A 61 -8.67 6.25 -0.84
CA ILE A 61 -8.90 7.50 -0.09
C ILE A 61 -9.47 7.20 1.30
N ASP A 62 -10.46 6.31 1.38
CA ASP A 62 -11.09 5.92 2.65
C ASP A 62 -10.07 5.24 3.59
N GLU A 63 -9.26 4.32 3.07
CA GLU A 63 -8.19 3.67 3.84
C GLU A 63 -7.15 4.69 4.33
N PHE A 64 -6.76 5.65 3.48
CA PHE A 64 -5.82 6.69 3.85
C PHE A 64 -6.36 7.62 4.94
N VAL A 65 -7.63 8.03 4.84
CA VAL A 65 -8.31 8.86 5.85
C VAL A 65 -8.41 8.09 7.17
N TYR A 66 -8.75 6.80 7.11
CA TYR A 66 -8.82 5.94 8.30
C TYR A 66 -7.47 5.86 9.01
N GLN A 67 -6.38 5.56 8.29
CA GLN A 67 -5.04 5.45 8.86
C GLN A 67 -4.56 6.77 9.46
N PHE A 68 -4.84 7.91 8.80
CA PHE A 68 -4.50 9.24 9.33
C PHE A 68 -5.27 9.55 10.62
N GLN A 69 -6.57 9.26 10.67
CA GLN A 69 -7.38 9.44 11.89
C GLN A 69 -6.89 8.54 13.02
N ALA A 70 -6.61 7.27 12.72
CA ALA A 70 -6.04 6.33 13.67
C ALA A 70 -4.71 6.84 14.24
N PHE A 71 -3.84 7.41 13.40
CA PHE A 71 -2.57 8.00 13.83
C PHE A 71 -2.77 9.25 14.71
N CYS A 72 -3.68 10.16 14.35
CA CYS A 72 -4.00 11.32 15.20
C CYS A 72 -4.55 10.91 16.57
N LEU A 73 -5.46 9.93 16.61
CA LEU A 73 -6.01 9.39 17.86
C LEU A 73 -4.94 8.65 18.67
N TYR A 74 -4.08 7.92 17.98
CA TYR A 74 -2.92 7.26 18.57
C TYR A 74 -2.04 8.28 19.25
N LYS A 75 -1.72 9.43 18.62
CA LYS A 75 -0.97 10.58 19.21
C LYS A 75 -1.68 11.30 20.36
N ALA A 76 -3.00 11.38 20.33
CA ALA A 76 -3.77 12.07 21.37
C ALA A 76 -3.92 11.26 22.68
N ASN A 77 -3.73 9.93 22.66
CA ASN A 77 -3.97 9.05 23.81
C ASN A 77 -2.69 8.36 24.33
N PRO A 78 -1.83 9.04 25.10
CA PRO A 78 -0.59 8.47 25.63
C PRO A 78 -0.82 7.33 26.64
N GLY A 79 -1.96 7.31 27.34
CA GLY A 79 -2.26 6.32 28.38
C GLY A 79 -2.57 4.90 27.86
N LYS A 80 -2.60 4.68 26.54
CA LYS A 80 -2.81 3.36 25.92
C LYS A 80 -1.53 2.78 25.29
N ARG A 81 -0.38 3.43 25.47
CA ARG A 81 0.88 3.05 24.83
C ARG A 81 1.82 2.34 25.78
N SER A 82 2.57 1.39 25.26
CA SER A 82 3.76 0.83 25.90
C SER A 82 4.94 1.81 25.83
N ALA A 83 6.00 1.53 26.58
CA ALA A 83 7.20 2.37 26.60
C ALA A 83 7.97 2.32 25.26
N GLU A 84 7.97 1.16 24.59
CA GLU A 84 8.60 0.94 23.27
C GLU A 84 7.88 1.76 22.18
N GLU A 85 6.54 1.69 22.15
CA GLU A 85 5.67 2.48 21.26
C GLU A 85 5.82 4.00 21.42
N LEU A 86 6.25 4.46 22.59
CA LEU A 86 6.53 5.87 22.86
C LEU A 86 7.86 6.31 22.24
N GLU A 87 8.90 5.48 22.30
CA GLU A 87 10.19 5.75 21.65
C GLU A 87 10.04 5.82 20.13
N ASP A 88 9.31 4.87 19.54
CA ASP A 88 9.01 4.85 18.10
C ASP A 88 8.28 6.12 17.65
N LEU A 89 7.30 6.59 18.45
CA LEU A 89 6.59 7.83 18.16
C LEU A 89 7.50 9.06 18.19
N VAL A 90 8.39 9.13 19.18
CA VAL A 90 9.34 10.23 19.31
C VAL A 90 10.30 10.23 18.11
N GLU A 91 10.76 9.07 17.66
CA GLU A 91 11.61 8.94 16.47
C GLU A 91 10.88 9.39 15.19
N ILE A 92 9.62 8.97 15.00
CA ILE A 92 8.78 9.39 13.88
C ILE A 92 8.53 10.90 13.88
N GLU A 93 8.22 11.48 15.04
CA GLU A 93 8.01 12.93 15.18
C GLU A 93 9.27 13.74 14.94
N ASN A 94 10.43 13.26 15.42
CA ASN A 94 11.72 13.92 15.20
C ASN A 94 12.13 13.90 13.73
N THR A 95 11.82 12.81 13.02
CA THR A 95 12.20 12.65 11.62
C THR A 95 11.23 13.36 10.67
N GLN A 96 10.00 13.68 11.11
CA GLN A 96 8.92 14.28 10.32
C GLN A 96 8.68 13.61 8.95
N ASN A 97 9.05 12.33 8.82
CA ASN A 97 9.04 11.60 7.56
C ASN A 97 7.73 10.83 7.32
N ALA A 98 6.85 10.74 8.32
CA ALA A 98 5.56 10.06 8.22
C ALA A 98 4.42 10.93 8.75
N TRP A 99 3.29 10.94 8.03
CA TRP A 99 2.02 11.56 8.43
C TRP A 99 2.07 13.06 8.80
N ASN A 100 3.03 13.80 8.23
CA ASN A 100 3.05 15.26 8.37
C ASN A 100 1.78 15.86 7.75
N ILE A 101 1.04 16.62 8.55
CA ILE A 101 -0.28 17.17 8.19
C ILE A 101 -0.20 18.01 6.91
N TYR A 102 0.88 18.77 6.70
CA TYR A 102 0.99 19.68 5.56
C TYR A 102 1.13 18.95 4.21
N PRO A 103 2.05 17.99 4.02
CA PRO A 103 2.07 17.13 2.84
C PRO A 103 0.78 16.31 2.67
N VAL A 104 0.23 15.77 3.76
CA VAL A 104 -0.95 14.90 3.74
C VAL A 104 -2.19 15.65 3.22
N LEU A 105 -2.43 16.87 3.72
CA LEU A 105 -3.54 17.71 3.27
C LEU A 105 -3.37 18.25 1.85
N ASN A 106 -2.15 18.24 1.32
CA ASN A 106 -1.87 18.74 -0.03
C ASN A 106 -1.91 17.62 -1.10
N ILE A 107 -1.97 16.35 -0.68
CA ILE A 107 -2.08 15.17 -1.55
C ILE A 107 -3.55 14.70 -1.67
N LEU A 108 -4.36 14.95 -0.62
CA LEU A 108 -5.82 14.87 -0.65
C LEU A 108 -6.41 16.03 -1.46
#